data_AF-A0A511V790-F1
#
_entry.id   AF-A0A511V790-F1
#
_cell.length_a   1.000
_cell.length_b   1.000
_cell.length_c   1.000
_cell.angle_alpha   90.00
_cell.angle_beta   90.00
_cell.angle_gamma   90.00
#
_symmetry.space_group_name_H-M   'P 1'
#
loop_
_entity.id
_entity.type
_entity.pdbx_description
1 polymer ?
#
loop_
_entity_poly.entity_id
_entity_poly.type
_entity_poly.pdbx_seq_one_letter_code
_entity_poly.pdbx_strand_id
1 'polypeptide(L)'
;MDQTRFAYNGTPDEYVKYIRQVLFRYQTHFEDIWRAVGQLKAQRIEKIKWSLSLGGYSIVQAKKSIAECSFPLRFKDGSVFTFGQTIHYEQGICWIEESVIRFIKVDSSQQVQYLFHYDSVMDVPDHPDHHLQFEYDPTITTPRFNIYRYESIESVLEMIVRDEVV
;
A
#
# COMPACT_ATOMS: atom_id res chain seq x y z
N MET A 1 20.86 14.90 6.05
CA MET A 1 20.87 13.85 7.10
C MET A 1 19.88 12.80 6.64
N ASP A 2 20.35 11.57 6.49
CA ASP A 2 19.66 10.45 5.82
C ASP A 2 18.30 10.14 6.44
N GLN A 3 17.24 10.53 5.76
CA GLN A 3 15.89 10.05 6.06
C GLN A 3 15.61 8.82 5.20
N THR A 4 15.90 7.67 5.80
CA THR A 4 15.26 6.34 5.62
C THR A 4 14.56 6.05 4.29
N ARG A 5 15.24 6.22 3.15
CA ARG A 5 14.78 5.63 1.89
C ARG A 5 14.86 4.12 2.03
N PHE A 6 13.74 3.43 1.94
CA PHE A 6 13.77 1.97 1.83
C PHE A 6 14.51 1.60 0.55
N ALA A 7 15.50 0.73 0.69
CA ALA A 7 16.33 0.25 -0.40
C ALA A 7 16.11 -1.24 -0.56
N TYR A 8 15.83 -1.66 -1.78
CA TYR A 8 15.87 -3.06 -2.18
C TYR A 8 17.14 -3.33 -2.98
N ASN A 9 17.95 -4.29 -2.52
CA ASN A 9 19.13 -4.74 -3.25
C ASN A 9 18.72 -5.64 -4.41
N GLY A 10 18.64 -5.06 -5.61
CA GLY A 10 18.29 -5.74 -6.83
C GLY A 10 17.78 -4.78 -7.90
N THR A 11 17.43 -5.37 -9.04
CA THR A 11 16.82 -4.68 -10.18
C THR A 11 15.33 -4.37 -9.93
N PRO A 12 14.73 -3.44 -10.69
CA PRO A 12 13.30 -3.19 -10.64
C PRO A 12 12.45 -4.45 -10.89
N ASP A 13 12.87 -5.32 -11.80
CA ASP A 13 12.17 -6.58 -12.08
C ASP A 13 12.24 -7.55 -10.89
N GLU A 14 13.37 -7.60 -10.18
CA GLU A 14 13.51 -8.38 -8.95
C GLU A 14 12.65 -7.79 -7.84
N TYR A 15 12.56 -6.46 -7.72
CA TYR A 15 11.67 -5.82 -6.76
C TYR A 15 10.18 -6.12 -7.07
N VAL A 16 9.78 -6.11 -8.34
CA VAL A 16 8.42 -6.55 -8.74
C VAL A 16 8.17 -8.00 -8.34
N LYS A 17 9.15 -8.90 -8.56
CA LYS A 17 9.04 -10.31 -8.13
C LYS A 17 8.92 -10.41 -6.60
N TYR A 18 9.71 -9.65 -5.86
CA TYR A 18 9.65 -9.57 -4.40
C TYR A 18 8.25 -9.15 -3.93
N ILE A 19 7.68 -8.08 -4.48
CA ILE A 19 6.32 -7.65 -4.14
C ILE A 19 5.28 -8.76 -4.40
N ARG A 20 5.38 -9.46 -5.54
CA ARG A 20 4.50 -10.61 -5.82
C ARG A 20 4.66 -11.70 -4.76
N GLN A 21 5.88 -12.03 -4.37
CA GLN A 21 6.16 -13.05 -3.34
C GLN A 21 5.58 -12.65 -1.98
N VAL A 22 5.72 -11.38 -1.58
CA VAL A 22 5.10 -10.84 -0.36
C VAL A 22 3.59 -11.02 -0.42
N LEU A 23 2.93 -10.62 -1.51
CA LEU A 23 1.48 -10.77 -1.68
C LEU A 23 1.03 -12.25 -1.63
N PHE A 24 1.75 -13.15 -2.29
CA PHE A 24 1.45 -14.58 -2.27
C PHE A 24 1.66 -15.22 -0.89
N ARG A 25 2.56 -14.68 -0.05
CA ARG A 25 2.73 -15.18 1.32
C ARG A 25 1.44 -15.04 2.14
N TYR A 26 0.67 -13.99 1.88
CA TYR A 26 -0.61 -13.70 2.55
C TYR A 26 -1.83 -14.19 1.76
N GLN A 27 -1.65 -15.07 0.76
CA GLN A 27 -2.73 -15.53 -0.14
C GLN A 27 -3.98 -16.05 0.58
N THR A 28 -3.83 -16.64 1.76
CA THR A 28 -4.93 -17.21 2.55
C THR A 28 -5.92 -16.16 3.05
N HIS A 29 -5.53 -14.89 3.08
CA HIS A 29 -6.37 -13.77 3.53
C HIS A 29 -7.12 -13.09 2.38
N PHE A 30 -6.74 -13.36 1.13
CA PHE A 30 -7.34 -12.73 -0.05
C PHE A 30 -8.41 -13.62 -0.70
N GLU A 31 -9.34 -12.99 -1.41
CA GLU A 31 -10.37 -13.68 -2.21
C GLU A 31 -9.79 -14.31 -3.48
N ASP A 32 -9.05 -13.51 -4.27
CA ASP A 32 -8.44 -13.94 -5.53
C ASP A 32 -7.09 -13.22 -5.76
N ILE A 33 -6.06 -13.75 -5.11
CA ILE A 33 -4.71 -13.19 -5.19
C ILE A 33 -4.12 -13.27 -6.60
N TRP A 34 -4.51 -14.27 -7.40
CA TRP A 34 -3.98 -14.47 -8.75
C TRP A 34 -4.46 -13.37 -9.67
N ARG A 35 -5.76 -13.06 -9.63
CA ARG A 35 -6.33 -11.91 -10.35
C ARG A 35 -5.73 -10.59 -9.87
N ALA A 36 -5.49 -10.44 -8.57
CA ALA A 36 -4.89 -9.24 -8.02
C ALA A 36 -3.46 -9.02 -8.55
N VAL A 37 -2.59 -10.01 -8.40
CA VAL A 37 -1.19 -9.96 -8.86
C VAL A 37 -1.09 -9.78 -10.37
N GLY A 38 -2.02 -10.36 -11.14
CA GLY A 38 -2.11 -10.13 -12.60
C GLY A 38 -2.38 -8.68 -13.00
N GLN A 39 -2.90 -7.86 -12.07
CA GLN A 39 -3.17 -6.44 -12.28
C GLN A 39 -2.09 -5.52 -11.71
N LEU A 40 -1.00 -6.07 -11.16
CA LEU A 40 0.16 -5.30 -10.73
C LEU A 40 0.79 -4.61 -11.95
N LYS A 41 0.78 -3.28 -11.95
CA LYS A 41 1.41 -2.46 -12.97
C LYS A 41 2.83 -2.14 -12.54
N ALA A 42 3.78 -2.33 -13.44
CA ALA A 42 5.15 -1.87 -13.30
C ALA A 42 5.55 -1.21 -14.62
N GLN A 43 5.81 0.09 -14.57
CA GLN A 43 6.11 0.88 -15.75
C GLN A 43 7.41 1.65 -15.53
N ARG A 44 8.34 1.53 -16.47
CA ARG A 44 9.50 2.42 -16.52
C ARG A 44 9.03 3.80 -17.00
N ILE A 45 9.26 4.83 -16.18
CA ILE A 45 8.90 6.21 -16.51
C ILE A 45 10.11 7.00 -17.03
N GLU A 46 11.31 6.67 -16.55
CA GLU A 46 12.58 7.23 -17.06
C GLU A 46 13.68 6.18 -17.07
N LYS A 47 14.88 6.54 -17.57
CA LYS A 47 16.02 5.60 -17.65
C LYS A 47 16.31 4.93 -16.30
N ILE A 48 16.20 5.68 -15.21
CA ILE A 48 16.52 5.21 -13.86
C ILE A 48 15.31 5.29 -12.93
N LYS A 49 14.09 5.44 -13.47
CA LYS A 49 12.88 5.63 -12.65
C LYS A 49 11.72 4.73 -13.09
N TRP A 50 11.05 4.11 -12.12
CA TRP A 50 9.92 3.20 -12.32
C TRP A 50 8.74 3.58 -11.43
N SER A 51 7.53 3.33 -11.91
CA SER A 51 6.29 3.40 -11.15
C SER A 51 5.70 2.01 -11.03
N LEU A 52 5.36 1.61 -9.80
CA LEU A 52 4.71 0.34 -9.48
C LEU A 52 3.39 0.62 -8.80
N SER A 53 2.32 -0.09 -9.17
CA SER A 53 1.01 0.13 -8.55
C SER A 53 0.09 -1.07 -8.63
N LEU A 54 -0.76 -1.20 -7.61
CA LEU A 54 -1.84 -2.17 -7.55
C LEU A 54 -3.10 -1.50 -6.99
N GLY A 55 -4.15 -1.44 -7.81
CA GLY A 55 -5.41 -0.77 -7.48
C GLY A 55 -5.49 0.68 -7.93
N GLY A 56 -6.69 1.26 -7.80
CA GLY A 56 -6.95 2.65 -8.18
C GLY A 56 -6.54 3.64 -7.10
N TYR A 57 -6.14 4.84 -7.52
CA TYR A 57 -5.82 5.99 -6.66
C TYR A 57 -7.03 6.88 -6.37
N SER A 58 -8.26 6.39 -6.59
CA SER A 58 -9.44 7.19 -6.34
C SER A 58 -9.52 7.57 -4.87
N ILE A 59 -9.83 8.83 -4.58
CA ILE A 59 -10.09 9.29 -3.22
C ILE A 59 -11.30 8.51 -2.69
N VAL A 60 -11.03 7.66 -1.69
CA VAL A 60 -12.04 6.91 -0.95
C VAL A 60 -12.22 7.60 0.39
N GLN A 61 -13.45 7.98 0.69
CA GLN A 61 -13.82 8.62 1.95
C GLN A 61 -14.57 7.63 2.84
N ALA A 62 -14.53 7.84 4.15
CA ALA A 62 -15.38 7.10 5.08
C ALA A 62 -16.86 7.16 4.67
N LYS A 63 -17.61 6.08 4.91
CA LYS A 63 -19.03 5.90 4.53
C LYS A 63 -19.32 5.87 3.02
N LYS A 64 -18.32 6.05 2.16
CA LYS A 64 -18.48 5.84 0.71
C LYS A 64 -18.62 4.34 0.43
N SER A 65 -19.43 4.00 -0.57
CA SER A 65 -19.52 2.63 -1.06
C SER A 65 -18.26 2.27 -1.86
N ILE A 66 -17.65 1.12 -1.55
CA ILE A 66 -16.55 0.60 -2.36
C ILE A 66 -17.03 -0.20 -3.58
N ALA A 67 -18.32 -0.56 -3.64
CA ALA A 67 -18.87 -1.35 -4.75
C ALA A 67 -18.78 -0.61 -6.09
N GLU A 68 -18.68 0.72 -6.05
CA GLU A 68 -18.48 1.59 -7.21
C GLU A 68 -17.02 1.61 -7.71
N CYS A 69 -16.10 1.04 -6.93
CA CYS A 69 -14.66 1.06 -7.18
C CYS A 69 -14.15 -0.36 -7.47
N SER A 70 -13.47 -0.55 -8.61
CA SER A 70 -12.82 -1.81 -8.93
C SER A 70 -11.44 -1.89 -8.28
N PHE A 71 -11.37 -2.58 -7.14
CA PHE A 71 -10.10 -2.84 -6.46
C PHE A 71 -9.67 -4.30 -6.64
N PRO A 72 -8.45 -4.54 -7.17
CA PRO A 72 -8.00 -5.87 -7.54
C PRO A 72 -7.61 -6.75 -6.34
N LEU A 73 -7.13 -6.15 -5.25
CA LEU A 73 -6.63 -6.87 -4.08
C LEU A 73 -7.60 -6.69 -2.91
N ARG A 74 -8.43 -7.72 -2.70
CA ARG A 74 -9.51 -7.76 -1.72
C ARG A 74 -9.31 -8.91 -0.74
N PHE A 75 -9.44 -8.60 0.54
CA PHE A 75 -9.45 -9.57 1.64
C PHE A 75 -10.81 -10.28 1.71
N LYS A 76 -10.86 -11.46 2.32
CA LYS A 76 -12.07 -12.28 2.43
C LYS A 76 -13.21 -11.63 3.20
N ASP A 77 -12.92 -10.66 4.06
CA ASP A 77 -13.90 -9.85 4.77
C ASP A 77 -14.44 -8.68 3.93
N GLY A 78 -13.96 -8.53 2.69
CA GLY A 78 -14.31 -7.46 1.76
C GLY A 78 -13.38 -6.24 1.83
N SER A 79 -12.47 -6.17 2.80
CA SER A 79 -11.49 -5.08 2.92
C SER A 79 -10.58 -5.02 1.70
N VAL A 80 -9.97 -3.86 1.46
CA VAL A 80 -9.18 -3.61 0.27
C VAL A 80 -7.78 -3.14 0.61
N PHE A 81 -6.79 -3.62 -0.13
CA PHE A 81 -5.42 -3.12 -0.10
C PHE A 81 -5.04 -2.50 -1.45
N THR A 82 -4.45 -1.32 -1.45
CA THR A 82 -3.86 -0.71 -2.65
C THR A 82 -2.49 -0.14 -2.34
N PHE A 83 -1.65 -0.03 -3.37
CA PHE A 83 -0.41 0.72 -3.23
C PHE A 83 0.03 1.35 -4.55
N GLY A 84 0.86 2.37 -4.43
CA GLY A 84 1.59 3.00 -5.51
C GLY A 84 2.98 3.39 -5.02
N GLN A 85 4.02 3.09 -5.79
CA GLN A 85 5.40 3.38 -5.44
C GLN A 85 6.16 3.92 -6.64
N THR A 86 7.05 4.86 -6.37
CA THR A 86 8.02 5.38 -7.32
C THR A 86 9.40 4.92 -6.87
N ILE A 87 10.18 4.36 -7.79
CA ILE A 87 11.49 3.76 -7.51
C ILE A 87 12.55 4.40 -8.39
N HIS A 88 13.67 4.77 -7.77
CA HIS A 88 14.91 5.14 -8.42
C HIS A 88 15.88 3.95 -8.41
N TYR A 89 16.42 3.58 -9.57
CA TYR A 89 17.39 2.49 -9.67
C TYR A 89 18.79 3.02 -9.98
N GLU A 90 19.72 2.75 -9.07
CA GLU A 90 21.12 3.10 -9.24
C GLU A 90 22.02 1.98 -8.70
N GLN A 91 23.03 1.59 -9.48
CA GLN A 91 24.08 0.65 -9.05
C GLN A 91 23.59 -0.67 -8.44
N GLY A 92 22.49 -1.23 -8.96
CA GLY A 92 21.94 -2.50 -8.43
C GLY A 92 21.05 -2.33 -7.21
N ILE A 93 20.68 -1.09 -6.85
CA ILE A 93 19.82 -0.77 -5.71
C ILE A 93 18.59 -0.01 -6.21
N CYS A 94 17.42 -0.47 -5.77
CA CYS A 94 16.13 0.20 -5.94
C CYS A 94 15.82 1.02 -4.69
N TRP A 95 15.84 2.35 -4.81
CA TRP A 95 15.44 3.29 -3.77
C TRP A 95 13.99 3.68 -3.96
N ILE A 96 13.16 3.50 -2.93
CA ILE A 96 11.77 3.97 -2.97
C ILE A 96 11.78 5.47 -2.71
N GLU A 97 11.40 6.27 -3.70
CA GLU A 97 11.30 7.72 -3.62
C GLU A 97 9.95 8.16 -3.03
N GLU A 98 8.87 7.53 -3.52
CA GLU A 98 7.50 7.79 -3.08
C GLU A 98 6.80 6.45 -2.85
N SER A 99 5.96 6.38 -1.83
CA SER A 99 5.21 5.18 -1.51
C SER A 99 3.92 5.54 -0.83
N VAL A 100 2.84 5.20 -1.51
CA VAL A 100 1.48 5.31 -1.02
C VAL A 100 0.97 3.90 -0.78
N ILE A 101 0.62 3.56 0.45
CA ILE A 101 -0.02 2.28 0.81
C ILE A 101 -1.35 2.60 1.48
N ARG A 102 -2.42 1.98 1.02
CA ARG A 102 -3.76 2.16 1.58
C ARG A 102 -4.38 0.83 1.95
N PHE A 103 -5.01 0.82 3.11
CA PHE A 103 -5.93 -0.23 3.52
C PHE A 103 -7.27 0.40 3.83
N ILE A 104 -8.33 -0.25 3.35
CA ILE A 104 -9.70 0.23 3.44
C ILE A 104 -10.51 -0.88 4.08
N LYS A 105 -10.85 -0.70 5.36
CA LYS A 105 -11.78 -1.58 6.06
C LYS A 105 -13.19 -1.26 5.60
N VAL A 106 -13.95 -2.28 5.28
CA VAL A 106 -15.37 -2.12 4.95
C VAL A 106 -16.26 -2.95 5.85
N ASP A 107 -17.50 -2.51 5.98
CA ASP A 107 -18.53 -3.25 6.70
C ASP A 107 -19.25 -4.27 5.79
N SER A 108 -20.17 -5.02 6.38
CA SER A 108 -21.03 -5.97 5.66
C SER A 108 -21.90 -5.31 4.58
N SER A 109 -22.10 -4.00 4.66
CA SER A 109 -22.83 -3.18 3.68
C SER A 109 -21.93 -2.61 2.59
N GLN A 110 -20.64 -3.01 2.54
CA GLN A 110 -19.62 -2.52 1.62
C GLN A 110 -19.32 -1.01 1.76
N GLN A 111 -19.57 -0.44 2.94
CA GLN A 111 -19.22 0.93 3.27
C GLN A 111 -17.88 1.00 3.97
N VAL A 112 -17.10 2.03 3.67
CA VAL A 112 -15.80 2.28 4.31
C VAL A 112 -16.01 2.59 5.78
N GLN A 113 -15.52 1.72 6.66
CA GLN A 113 -15.50 1.90 8.12
C GLN A 113 -14.34 2.77 8.56
N TYR A 114 -13.15 2.46 8.05
CA TYR A 114 -11.96 3.29 8.21
C TYR A 114 -10.96 3.02 7.09
N LEU A 115 -10.08 4.00 6.90
CA LEU A 115 -9.01 3.97 5.93
C LEU A 115 -7.73 4.46 6.61
N PHE A 116 -6.62 3.76 6.39
CA PHE A 116 -5.31 4.33 6.63
C PHE A 116 -4.58 4.51 5.30
N HIS A 117 -3.86 5.61 5.22
CA HIS A 117 -3.10 6.06 4.06
C HIS A 117 -1.69 6.38 4.53
N TYR A 118 -0.75 5.49 4.25
CA TYR A 118 0.67 5.76 4.43
C TYR A 118 1.19 6.42 3.17
N ASP A 119 1.72 7.64 3.27
CA ASP A 119 2.40 8.33 2.18
C ASP A 119 3.82 8.73 2.60
N SER A 120 4.81 8.47 1.74
CA SER A 120 6.20 8.89 1.91
C SER A 120 6.63 10.04 0.99
N VAL A 121 5.68 10.79 0.42
CA VAL A 121 5.99 12.01 -0.35
C VAL A 121 6.83 12.96 0.51
N MET A 122 8.03 13.27 0.01
CA MET A 122 8.96 14.24 0.60
C MET A 122 8.88 15.56 -0.17
N ASP A 123 9.26 16.66 0.48
CA ASP A 123 9.43 17.98 -0.13
C ASP A 123 8.14 18.66 -0.66
N VAL A 124 6.97 18.31 -0.12
CA VAL A 124 5.72 19.05 -0.36
C VAL A 124 5.53 20.11 0.73
N PRO A 125 5.47 21.42 0.39
CA PRO A 125 5.20 22.47 1.36
C PRO A 125 3.93 22.18 2.16
N ASP A 126 4.01 22.32 3.48
CA ASP A 126 2.91 22.09 4.43
C ASP A 126 2.37 20.66 4.52
N HIS A 127 3.08 19.66 3.95
CA HIS A 127 2.79 18.24 4.15
C HIS A 127 3.92 17.58 4.94
N PRO A 128 3.64 16.94 6.09
CA PRO A 128 4.71 16.29 6.85
C PRO A 128 5.35 15.15 6.04
N ASP A 129 6.68 15.08 6.04
CA ASP A 129 7.42 13.96 5.45
C ASP A 129 7.02 12.66 6.18
N HIS A 130 6.65 11.62 5.43
CA HIS A 130 6.06 10.38 5.97
C HIS A 130 4.76 10.63 6.76
N HIS A 131 3.66 10.89 6.06
CA HIS A 131 2.35 11.09 6.69
C HIS A 131 1.49 9.83 6.63
N LEU A 132 1.06 9.35 7.79
CA LEU A 132 -0.01 8.38 7.90
C LEU A 132 -1.33 9.12 8.16
N GLN A 133 -2.16 9.28 7.14
CA GLN A 133 -3.50 9.86 7.27
C GLN A 133 -4.50 8.76 7.63
N PHE A 134 -5.23 8.96 8.74
CA PHE A 134 -6.39 8.16 9.09
C PHE A 134 -7.66 8.92 8.76
N GLU A 135 -8.53 8.32 7.96
CA GLU A 135 -9.93 8.71 7.87
C GLU A 135 -10.74 7.62 8.56
N TYR A 136 -11.35 7.94 9.71
CA TYR A 136 -11.91 6.91 10.59
C TYR A 136 -13.26 7.30 11.19
N ASP A 137 -14.08 6.28 11.46
CA ASP A 137 -15.15 6.35 12.44
C ASP A 137 -14.54 6.36 13.86
N PRO A 138 -14.78 7.39 14.69
CA PRO A 138 -14.16 7.53 16.01
C PRO A 138 -14.56 6.46 17.03
N THR A 139 -15.49 5.57 16.69
CA THR A 139 -15.97 4.50 17.58
C THR A 139 -15.15 3.20 17.49
N ILE A 140 -14.17 3.11 16.58
CA ILE A 140 -13.40 1.89 16.32
C ILE A 140 -11.99 1.99 16.89
N THR A 141 -11.49 0.91 17.50
CA THR A 141 -10.10 0.82 17.96
C THR A 141 -9.18 0.64 16.76
N THR A 142 -8.28 1.60 16.53
CA THR A 142 -7.30 1.57 15.44
C THR A 142 -6.08 0.71 15.79
N PRO A 143 -5.49 0.01 14.80
CA PRO A 143 -4.20 -0.66 14.97
C PRO A 143 -3.10 0.33 15.37
N ARG A 144 -2.03 -0.16 16.00
CA ARG A 144 -0.91 0.69 16.45
C ARG A 144 0.11 0.82 15.32
N PHE A 145 0.15 2.00 14.69
CA PHE A 145 1.13 2.31 13.65
C PHE A 145 2.25 3.19 14.20
N ASN A 146 3.48 2.96 13.75
CA ASN A 146 4.58 3.89 14.00
C ASN A 146 4.56 4.98 12.93
N ILE A 147 4.08 6.17 13.30
CA ILE A 147 3.90 7.31 12.39
C ILE A 147 5.21 7.98 11.95
N TYR A 148 6.36 7.58 12.51
CA TYR A 148 7.64 8.25 12.27
C TYR A 148 8.61 7.45 11.38
N ARG A 149 8.16 6.33 10.79
CA ARG A 149 9.02 5.47 9.99
C ARG A 149 8.31 5.01 8.73
N TYR A 150 9.10 4.81 7.67
CA TYR A 150 8.68 4.03 6.53
C TYR A 150 8.35 2.59 6.90
N GLU A 151 7.15 2.15 6.53
CA GLU A 151 6.70 0.77 6.62
C GLU A 151 6.60 0.15 5.23
N SER A 152 7.24 -1.01 5.06
CA SER A 152 7.19 -1.74 3.79
C SER A 152 5.81 -2.36 3.57
N ILE A 153 5.47 -2.70 2.32
CA ILE A 153 4.25 -3.45 2.00
C ILE A 153 4.15 -4.74 2.82
N GLU A 154 5.27 -5.42 3.05
CA GLU A 154 5.34 -6.63 3.86
C GLU A 154 4.99 -6.34 5.32
N SER A 155 5.59 -5.30 5.92
CA SER A 155 5.32 -4.87 7.29
C SER A 155 3.84 -4.52 7.50
N VAL A 156 3.26 -3.78 6.55
CA VAL A 156 1.86 -3.37 6.63
C VAL A 156 0.93 -4.58 6.55
N LEU A 157 1.19 -5.53 5.64
CA LEU A 157 0.39 -6.76 5.52
C LEU A 157 0.55 -7.67 6.75
N GLU A 158 1.77 -7.82 7.26
CA GLU A 158 2.04 -8.60 8.48
C GLU A 158 1.22 -8.08 9.65
N MET A 159 1.21 -6.75 9.83
CA MET A 159 0.45 -6.10 10.89
C MET A 159 -1.07 -6.26 10.69
N ILE A 160 -1.61 -6.05 9.48
CA ILE A 160 -3.03 -6.27 9.19
C ILE A 160 -3.46 -7.68 9.61
N VAL A 161 -2.65 -8.69 9.27
CA VAL A 161 -2.94 -10.09 9.57
C VAL A 161 -2.77 -10.39 11.06
N ARG A 162 -1.67 -9.94 11.67
CA ARG A 162 -1.37 -10.17 13.09
C ARG A 162 -2.42 -9.54 14.01
N ASP A 163 -2.89 -8.34 13.67
CA ASP A 163 -3.83 -7.59 14.49
C ASP A 163 -5.30 -7.94 14.16
N GLU A 164 -5.53 -8.99 13.35
CA GLU A 164 -6.85 -9.50 12.96
C GLU A 164 -7.78 -8.40 12.44
N VAL A 165 -7.19 -7.47 11.68
CA VAL A 165 -7.90 -6.35 11.07
C VAL A 165 -8.81 -6.85 9.93
N VAL A 166 -8.53 -8.04 9.39
CA VAL A 166 -9.21 -8.70 8.26
C VAL A 166 -9.62 -10.12 8.59
#